data_AF-A0A2V9H5P7-F1
#
_entry.id   AF-A0A2V9H5P7-F1
#
_cell.length_a   1.000
_cell.length_b   1.000
_cell.length_c   1.000
_cell.angle_alpha   90.00
_cell.angle_beta   90.00
_cell.angle_gamma   90.00
#
_symmetry.space_group_name_H-M   'P 1'
#
loop_
_entity.id
_entity.type
_entity.pdbx_description
1 polymer ?
#
loop_
_entity_poly.entity_id
_entity_poly.type
_entity_poly.pdbx_seq_one_letter_code
_entity_poly.pdbx_strand_id
1 'polypeptide(L)' 'MSDARQQTHNSLAAGLCADCLHSRHIESAHGSVFILCNLYLTDPRYPKYPRLPVLSCDGYKKKP' A
#
# COMPACT_ATOMS: atom_id res chain seq x y z
N MET A 1 23.89 -2.32 8.54
CA MET A 1 23.80 -1.53 7.29
C MET A 1 23.15 -2.41 6.21
N SER A 2 21.83 -2.62 6.25
CA SER A 2 21.18 -3.65 5.40
C SER A 2 19.79 -3.27 4.85
N ASP A 3 19.40 -1.99 4.86
CA ASP A 3 18.01 -1.58 4.55
C ASP A 3 17.76 -1.13 3.09
N ALA A 4 18.81 -0.84 2.32
CA ALA A 4 18.66 -0.16 1.02
C ALA A 4 18.19 -1.08 -0.14
N ARG A 5 18.19 -2.41 0.03
CA ARG A 5 17.78 -3.37 -1.02
C ARG A 5 16.34 -3.89 -0.89
N GLN A 6 15.70 -3.71 0.26
CA GLN A 6 14.33 -4.19 0.49
C GLN A 6 13.26 -3.23 -0.08
N GLN A 7 13.61 -1.97 -0.39
CA GLN A 7 12.66 -0.95 -0.82
C GLN A 7 12.16 -1.13 -2.26
N THR A 8 12.94 -1.77 -3.15
CA THR A 8 12.60 -1.81 -4.59
C THR A 8 11.61 -2.93 -4.97
N HIS A 9 11.59 -4.03 -4.22
CA HIS A 9 10.72 -5.18 -4.53
C HIS A 9 9.27 -5.00 -4.08
N ASN A 10 9.03 -4.20 -3.04
CA ASN A 10 7.70 -4.04 -2.46
C ASN A 10 6.79 -3.10 -3.29
N SER A 11 7.39 -2.23 -4.11
CA SER A 11 6.67 -1.26 -4.93
C SER A 11 5.88 -1.90 -6.09
N LEU A 12 6.47 -2.90 -6.76
CA LEU A 12 5.76 -3.66 -7.81
C LEU A 12 4.64 -4.52 -7.21
N ALA A 13 4.86 -5.09 -6.02
CA ALA A 13 3.87 -5.89 -5.33
C ALA A 13 2.64 -5.06 -4.93
N ALA A 14 2.81 -3.79 -4.53
CA ALA A 14 1.70 -2.93 -4.11
C ALA A 14 0.95 -2.25 -5.28
N GLY A 15 1.56 -2.12 -6.46
CA GLY A 15 0.97 -1.41 -7.60
C GLY A 15 0.79 0.08 -7.29
N LEU A 16 -0.36 0.66 -7.66
CA LEU A 16 -0.73 2.05 -7.35
C LEU A 16 -0.66 2.35 -5.84
N CYS A 17 -0.85 1.34 -4.97
CA CYS A 17 -0.75 1.56 -3.54
C CYS A 17 0.69 1.78 -3.05
N ALA A 18 1.73 1.57 -3.86
CA ALA A 18 3.12 1.79 -3.46
C ALA A 18 3.39 3.27 -3.13
N ASP A 19 2.82 4.19 -3.91
CA ASP A 19 3.05 5.63 -3.81
C ASP A 19 1.75 6.43 -3.57
N CYS A 20 0.66 5.77 -3.16
CA CYS A 20 -0.60 6.43 -2.85
C CYS A 20 -0.60 7.16 -1.49
N LEU A 21 -1.05 8.41 -1.45
CA LEU A 21 -1.26 9.23 -0.25
C LEU A 21 -2.13 8.55 0.80
N HIS A 22 -3.11 7.76 0.35
CA HIS A 22 -4.03 7.08 1.24
C HIS A 22 -3.50 5.73 1.74
N SER A 23 -2.42 5.21 1.16
CA SER A 23 -1.86 3.91 1.55
C SER A 23 -0.90 4.03 2.73
N ARG A 24 -0.98 3.04 3.63
CA ARG A 24 -0.05 2.85 4.75
C ARG A 24 0.53 1.45 4.69
N HIS A 25 1.86 1.34 4.71
CA HIS A 25 2.57 0.08 4.89
C HIS A 25 2.53 -0.33 6.36
N ILE A 26 2.15 -1.57 6.63
CA ILE A 26 2.11 -2.16 7.97
C ILE A 26 2.99 -3.40 7.93
N GLU A 27 4.05 -3.39 8.72
CA GLU A 27 4.94 -4.53 8.88
C GLU A 27 4.49 -5.35 10.09
N SER A 28 4.35 -6.66 9.91
CA SER A 28 4.07 -7.60 11.00
C SER A 28 5.35 -8.06 11.66
N ALA A 29 5.24 -8.55 12.91
CA ALA A 29 6.36 -9.14 13.64
C ALA A 29 7.00 -10.35 12.92
N HIS A 30 6.28 -10.97 11.98
CA HIS A 30 6.77 -12.10 11.17
C HIS A 30 7.37 -11.67 9.82
N GLY A 31 7.60 -10.36 9.60
CA GLY A 31 8.22 -9.82 8.38
C GLY A 31 7.28 -9.73 7.17
N SER A 32 5.99 -10.06 7.32
CA SER A 32 5.00 -9.82 6.26
C SER A 32 4.59 -8.36 6.22
N VAL A 33 4.48 -7.79 5.02
CA VAL A 33 4.05 -6.41 4.79
C VAL A 33 2.62 -6.38 4.24
N PHE A 34 1.79 -5.54 4.83
CA PHE A 34 0.41 -5.32 4.41
C PHE A 34 0.19 -3.86 4.02
N ILE A 35 -0.71 -3.64 3.07
CA ILE A 35 -1.19 -2.31 2.71
C ILE A 35 -2.53 -2.06 3.38
N LEU A 36 -2.66 -0.94 4.09
CA LEU A 36 -3.93 -0.42 4.57
C LEU A 36 -4.33 0.82 3.75
N CYS A 37 -5.58 0.87 3.28
CA CYS A 37 -6.09 2.01 2.53
C CYS A 37 -6.95 2.92 3.42
N ASN A 38 -6.45 4.07 3.86
CA ASN A 38 -7.13 4.96 4.82
C ASN A 38 -8.51 5.47 4.35
N LEU A 39 -8.82 5.43 3.05
CA LEU A 39 -10.15 5.80 2.52
C LEU A 39 -11.26 4.87 3.04
N TYR A 40 -10.94 3.65 3.47
CA TYR A 40 -11.91 2.72 4.06
C TYR A 40 -12.62 3.30 5.29
N LEU A 41 -11.98 4.24 5.99
CA LEU A 41 -12.51 4.87 7.20
C LEU A 41 -13.69 5.79 6.90
N THR A 42 -13.71 6.36 5.70
CA THR A 42 -14.69 7.38 5.30
C THR A 42 -15.63 6.89 4.21
N ASP A 43 -15.20 5.93 3.40
CA ASP A 43 -15.95 5.41 2.26
C ASP A 43 -15.84 3.88 2.17
N PRO A 44 -16.95 3.15 2.39
CA PRO A 44 -16.95 1.68 2.43
C PRO A 44 -16.70 1.02 1.07
N ARG A 45 -16.69 1.78 -0.04
CA ARG A 45 -16.30 1.25 -1.36
C ARG A 45 -14.82 0.86 -1.41
N TYR A 46 -13.99 1.44 -0.53
CA TYR A 46 -12.58 1.12 -0.46
C TYR A 46 -12.32 0.01 0.56
N PRO A 47 -11.67 -1.10 0.17
CA PRO A 47 -11.34 -2.16 1.10
C PRO A 47 -10.26 -1.69 2.10
N LYS A 48 -10.42 -2.05 3.38
CA LYS A 48 -9.43 -1.78 4.43
C LYS A 48 -8.04 -2.31 4.06
N TYR A 49 -8.00 -3.53 3.51
CA TYR A 49 -6.79 -4.19 3.02
C TYR A 49 -7.01 -4.57 1.54
N PRO A 50 -6.59 -3.72 0.58
CA PRO A 50 -6.80 -4.00 -0.85
C PRO A 50 -6.04 -5.25 -1.30
N ARG A 51 -6.59 -5.96 -2.28
CA ARG A 51 -5.90 -7.06 -2.97
C ARG A 51 -4.78 -6.48 -3.82
N LEU A 52 -3.58 -7.02 -3.66
CA LEU A 52 -2.38 -6.55 -4.33
C LEU A 52 -2.01 -7.45 -5.53
N PRO A 53 -1.42 -6.89 -6.61
CA PRO A 53 -1.15 -5.47 -6.84
C PRO A 53 -2.40 -4.69 -7.25
N VAL A 54 -2.53 -3.44 -6.76
CA VAL A 54 -3.63 -2.56 -7.20
C VAL A 54 -3.25 -1.92 -8.52
N LEU A 55 -3.93 -2.31 -9.60
CA LEU A 55 -3.65 -1.79 -10.95
C LEU A 55 -4.55 -0.61 -11.35
N SER A 56 -5.72 -0.49 -10.72
CA SER A 56 -6.67 0.61 -10.93
C SER A 56 -7.37 0.94 -9.61
N CYS A 57 -7.55 2.23 -9.31
CA CYS A 57 -8.24 2.70 -8.12
C CYS A 57 -8.71 4.15 -8.32
N ASP A 58 -10.01 4.38 -8.24
CA ASP A 58 -10.61 5.72 -8.39
C ASP A 58 -10.19 6.69 -7.28
N GLY A 59 -9.76 6.17 -6.12
CA GLY A 59 -9.27 6.95 -4.99
C GLY A 59 -7.76 7.16 -5.01
N TYR A 60 -7.03 6.75 -6.04
CA TYR A 60 -5.58 6.90 -6.08
C TYR A 60 -5.18 8.39 -6.13
N LYS A 61 -4.27 8.76 -5.23
CA LYS A 61 -3.58 10.06 -5.25
C LYS A 61 -2.12 9.83 -4.94
N LYS A 62 -1.21 10.28 -5.81
CA LYS A 62 0.23 10.10 -5.60
C LYS A 62 0.74 10.99 -4.45
N LYS A 63 1.66 10.47 -3.63
CA LYS A 63 2.40 11.25 -2.62
C LYS A 63 3.18 12.37 -3.31
N PRO A 64 3.13 13.61 -2.76
CA PRO A 64 3.97 14.69 -3.25
C PRO A 64 5.46 14.41 -3.01
#